data_AF-A0A957JKZ9-F1
#
_entry.id   AF-A0A957JKZ9-F1
#
_cell.length_a   1.000
_cell.length_b   1.000
_cell.length_c   1.000
_cell.angle_alpha   90.00
_cell.angle_beta   90.00
_cell.angle_gamma   90.00
#
_symmetry.space_group_name_H-M   'P 1'
#
loop_
_entity.id
_entity.type
_entity.pdbx_description
1 polymer ?
#
loop_
_entity_poly.entity_id
_entity_poly.type
_entity_poly.pdbx_seq_one_letter_code
_entity_poly.pdbx_strand_id
1 'polypeptide(L)' 'MQVYAYEFTIGKKGTLTLKNLPFNIGEKVDVIIIPRSSRQAEENRYPFWGKPITYINPTDSVAEEDWEMFQ' A
#
# COMPACT_ATOMS: atom_id res chain seq x y z
N MET A 1 -9.46 -1.66 -27.74
CA MET A 1 -10.02 -0.79 -26.69
C MET A 1 -8.86 -0.14 -25.96
N GLN A 2 -8.72 1.18 -26.05
CA GLN A 2 -7.61 1.92 -25.43
C GLN A 2 -8.14 2.59 -24.16
N VAL A 3 -7.48 2.33 -23.03
CA VAL A 3 -7.92 2.82 -21.71
C VAL A 3 -6.94 3.88 -21.24
N TYR A 4 -7.47 5.07 -20.95
CA TYR A 4 -6.70 6.15 -20.35
C TYR A 4 -6.98 6.18 -18.85
N ALA A 5 -5.96 5.89 -18.05
CA ALA A 5 -6.04 5.91 -16.59
C ALA A 5 -5.39 7.17 -16.03
N TYR A 6 -6.13 7.92 -15.22
CA TYR A 6 -5.65 9.09 -14.51
C TYR A 6 -6.00 8.95 -13.03
N GLU A 7 -5.07 9.33 -12.15
CA GLU A 7 -5.32 9.37 -10.72
C GLU A 7 -5.70 10.80 -10.31
N PHE A 8 -6.84 10.95 -9.65
CA PHE A 8 -7.33 12.23 -9.17
C PHE A 8 -7.75 12.13 -7.71
N THR A 9 -7.42 13.16 -6.94
CA THR A 9 -7.98 13.38 -5.61
C THR A 9 -9.20 14.28 -5.75
N ILE A 10 -10.34 13.84 -5.22
CA ILE A 10 -11.56 14.64 -5.21
C ILE A 10 -11.35 15.89 -4.35
N GLY A 11 -11.56 17.06 -4.96
CA GLY A 11 -11.42 18.36 -4.31
C GLY A 11 -12.62 18.73 -3.43
N LYS A 12 -12.63 19.98 -2.94
CA LYS A 12 -13.75 20.52 -2.15
C LYS A 12 -15.07 20.37 -2.94
N LYS A 13 -16.13 19.93 -2.25
CA LYS A 13 -17.50 19.73 -2.77
C LYS A 13 -17.71 18.50 -3.68
N GLY A 14 -16.78 17.54 -3.73
CA GLY A 14 -17.05 16.28 -4.44
C GLY A 14 -16.97 16.39 -5.97
N THR A 15 -16.41 17.48 -6.50
CA THR A 15 -16.31 17.70 -7.95
C THR A 15 -14.98 17.20 -8.50
N LEU A 16 -15.05 16.46 -9.61
CA LEU A 16 -13.89 16.04 -10.41
C LEU A 16 -13.90 16.78 -11.75
N THR A 17 -12.79 17.41 -12.12
CA THR A 17 -12.66 18.12 -13.41
C THR A 17 -11.53 17.52 -14.22
N LEU A 18 -11.86 16.89 -15.35
CA LEU A 18 -10.90 16.39 -16.33
C LEU A 18 -10.58 17.51 -17.33
N LYS A 19 -9.29 17.78 -17.57
CA LYS A 19 -8.84 18.81 -18.53
C LYS A 19 -7.78 18.23 -19.46
N ASN A 20 -7.67 18.81 -20.65
CA ASN A 20 -6.65 18.48 -21.66
C ASN A 20 -6.62 16.99 -22.03
N LEU A 21 -7.79 16.37 -22.19
CA LEU A 21 -7.88 15.00 -22.66
C LEU A 21 -7.51 14.92 -24.14
N PRO A 22 -6.82 13.85 -24.59
CA PRO A 22 -6.37 13.70 -25.97
C PRO A 22 -7.50 13.21 -26.90
N PHE A 23 -8.69 13.82 -26.79
CA PHE A 23 -9.88 13.46 -27.58
C PHE A 23 -10.32 14.63 -28.44
N ASN A 24 -10.97 14.32 -29.56
CA ASN A 24 -11.46 15.33 -30.48
C ASN A 24 -12.87 15.82 -30.09
N ILE A 25 -13.26 16.97 -30.64
CA ILE A 25 -14.61 17.52 -30.46
C ILE A 25 -15.63 16.53 -31.04
N GLY A 26 -16.66 16.21 -30.25
CA GLY A 26 -17.76 15.31 -30.66
C GLY A 26 -17.46 13.81 -30.47
N GLU A 27 -16.27 13.45 -30.01
CA GLU A 27 -15.92 12.08 -29.70
C GLU A 27 -16.67 11.59 -28.45
N LYS A 28 -17.32 10.42 -28.54
CA LYS A 28 -18.00 9.79 -27.40
C LYS A 28 -16.98 9.06 -26.55
N VAL A 29 -16.98 9.34 -25.25
CA VAL A 29 -16.07 8.72 -24.29
C VAL A 29 -16.83 8.19 -23.09
N ASP A 30 -16.41 7.03 -22.58
CA ASP A 30 -16.90 6.46 -21.34
C ASP A 30 -15.95 6.81 -20.19
N VAL A 31 -16.51 7.16 -19.03
CA VAL A 31 -15.73 7.50 -17.82
C VAL A 31 -16.02 6.47 -16.73
N ILE A 32 -14.96 5.80 -16.27
CA ILE A 32 -15.04 4.82 -15.18
C ILE A 32 -14.37 5.41 -13.94
N ILE A 33 -15.12 5.53 -12.84
CA ILE A 33 -14.63 6.03 -11.56
C ILE A 33 -14.49 4.85 -10.61
N ILE A 34 -13.25 4.58 -10.17
CA ILE A 34 -12.96 3.53 -9.20
C ILE A 34 -12.53 4.20 -7.90
N PRO A 35 -13.31 4.14 -6.81
CA PRO A 35 -12.90 4.68 -5.53
C PRO A 35 -11.66 3.92 -5.06
N ARG A 36 -10.54 4.63 -4.92
CA ARG A 36 -9.37 4.11 -4.22
C ARG A 36 -9.66 4.28 -2.75
N SER A 37 -9.78 3.18 -2.01
CA SER A 37 -9.60 3.28 -0.56
C SER A 37 -8.25 3.95 -0.35
N SER A 38 -8.18 5.02 0.45
CA SER A 38 -6.90 5.48 0.95
C SER A 38 -6.29 4.22 1.52
N ARG A 39 -5.20 3.74 0.92
CA ARG A 39 -4.39 2.72 1.57
C ARG A 39 -4.05 3.43 2.86
N GLN A 40 -4.77 3.12 3.96
CA GLN A 40 -4.33 3.52 5.28
C GLN A 40 -2.88 3.12 5.22
N ALA A 41 -1.99 4.12 5.30
CA ALA A 41 -0.61 3.82 5.57
C ALA A 41 -0.76 2.95 6.80
N GLU A 42 -0.57 1.64 6.62
CA GLU A 42 -0.75 0.65 7.67
C GLU A 42 0.11 1.21 8.78
N GLU A 43 -0.52 1.83 9.77
CA GLU A 43 0.16 2.68 10.74
C GLU A 43 1.19 1.87 11.53
N ASN A 44 1.14 0.54 11.35
CA ASN A 44 2.02 -0.48 11.87
C ASN A 44 2.50 -1.49 10.80
N ARG A 45 2.87 -1.06 9.58
CA ARG A 45 3.58 -1.98 8.65
C ARG A 45 4.83 -2.58 9.29
N TYR A 46 5.50 -1.80 10.13
CA TYR A 46 6.73 -2.17 10.81
C TYR A 46 6.69 -1.66 12.27
N PRO A 47 6.03 -2.38 13.19
CA PRO A 47 5.85 -1.93 14.58
C PRO A 47 7.15 -1.76 15.37
N PHE A 48 8.24 -2.35 14.87
CA PHE A 48 9.58 -2.28 15.45
C PHE A 48 10.53 -1.34 14.70
N TRP A 49 10.07 -0.64 13.65
CA TRP A 49 10.91 0.31 12.94
C TRP A 49 11.35 1.46 13.87
N GLY A 50 12.65 1.67 14.01
CA GLY A 50 13.22 2.67 14.92
C GLY A 50 13.26 2.27 16.39
N LYS A 51 12.82 1.05 16.76
CA LYS A 51 13.00 0.52 18.12
C LYS A 51 14.26 -0.35 18.16
N PRO A 52 15.21 -0.08 19.08
CA PRO A 52 16.37 -0.93 19.24
C PRO A 52 15.93 -2.30 19.76
N ILE A 53 16.24 -3.36 19.01
CA ILE A 53 16.04 -4.75 19.44
C ILE A 53 17.38 -5.22 20.01
N THR A 54 17.38 -5.67 21.25
CA THR A 54 18.57 -6.24 21.90
C THR A 54 18.42 -7.75 21.90
N TYR A 55 19.36 -8.44 21.24
CA TYR A 55 19.48 -9.88 21.36
C TYR A 55 20.37 -10.18 22.56
N ILE A 56 19.80 -10.84 23.56
CA ILE A 56 20.57 -11.35 24.69
C ILE A 56 21.20 -12.66 24.22
N ASN A 57 22.52 -12.66 24.11
CA ASN A 57 23.35 -13.80 23.74
C ASN A 57 22.83 -14.60 22.52
N PRO A 58 22.73 -13.99 21.32
CA PRO A 58 22.13 -14.62 20.14
C PRO A 58 22.86 -15.86 19.62
N THR A 59 24.08 -16.10 20.09
CA THR A 59 24.95 -17.18 19.64
C THR A 59 25.27 -18.17 20.76
N ASP A 60 24.73 -17.98 21.97
CA ASP A 60 24.87 -18.99 23.01
C ASP A 60 24.19 -20.27 22.52
N SER A 61 24.86 -21.40 22.77
CA SER A 61 24.28 -22.70 22.48
C SER A 61 22.95 -22.81 23.23
N VAL A 62 21.88 -23.16 22.52
CA VAL A 62 20.64 -23.58 23.17
C VAL A 62 20.97 -24.76 24.07
N ALA A 63 20.38 -24.79 25.26
CA ALA A 63 20.66 -25.80 26.26
C ALA A 63 20.42 -27.20 25.66
N GLU A 64 21.24 -28.19 26.02
CA GLU A 64 21.13 -29.54 25.44
C GLU A 64 19.75 -30.15 25.74
N GLU A 65 19.15 -29.73 26.86
CA GLU A 65 17.82 -30.09 27.35
C GLU A 65 16.66 -29.48 26.53
N ASP A 66 16.91 -28.41 25.77
CA ASP A 66 15.91 -27.76 24.89
C ASP A 66 15.85 -28.41 23.50
N TRP A 67 16.74 -29.36 23.20
CA TRP A 67 16.64 -30.17 22.00
C TRP A 67 15.65 -31.31 22.22
N GLU A 68 14.53 -31.28 21.49
CA GLU A 68 13.53 -32.37 21.40
C GLU A 68 14.11 -33.70 20.84
N MET A 69 15.42 -33.81 20.65
CA MET A 69 16.12 -34.97 20.09
C MET A 69 16.36 -36.10 21.11
N PHE A 70 16.04 -35.92 22.39
CA PHE A 70 16.30 -36.89 23.46
C PHE A 70 15.03 -37.52 24.09
N GLN A 71 13.90 -37.57 23.38
CA GLN A 71 12.75 -38.44 23.73
C GLN A 71 12.86 -39.82 23.09
#